data_AF-H1VWH1-F1
#
_entry.id   AF-H1VWH1-F1
#
_cell.length_a   1.000
_cell.length_b   1.000
_cell.length_c   1.000
_cell.angle_alpha   90.00
_cell.angle_beta   90.00
_cell.angle_gamma   90.00
#
_symmetry.space_group_name_H-M   'P 1'
#
loop_
_entity.id
_entity.type
_entity.pdbx_description
1 polymer ?
#
loop_
_entity_poly.entity_id
_entity_poly.type
_entity_poly.pdbx_seq_one_letter_code
_entity_poly.pdbx_strand_id
1 'polypeptide(L)'
;MAPGSRCTPVSVAAHSLYENTRPDILRGPGGSLHLDRARYEQLGDGRTVRVRGGRFVSSASRGQPYQLKLEAARVLGYRSIVMGSIRDHILVQQLDSFLVSVKGYVKQQHPGIPGDWDLDFHVYGRGQSTRAGPGEVFLVAEAIAPTQQLATGLVSTARVAMIHGPYPGQKATSGNLAFGIAGKLEIETGPCAQFSVYHLMDLEAGEERLSHPSRLICSKVSVFGKADRAENQQDLKNRYKVSEPSPSTRSGKETSTSANASQGSASPLPPETLSDISRVLRSKNAGPYEITMDVMFESQAVFEAVEASGLLSPANVAEALCVGPEDIVWSGFFAPALAFKVTIPRFRAGKMASAGSFMENDIHGSQQHLGLSVMKLPLGLVS
;
A
#
# COMPACT_ATOMS: atom_id res chain seq x y z
N MET A 1 8.16 -26.70 2.82
CA MET A 1 6.70 -26.63 2.62
C MET A 1 6.02 -27.42 3.73
N ALA A 2 4.93 -26.92 4.30
CA ALA A 2 4.17 -27.67 5.30
C ALA A 2 3.59 -28.96 4.69
N PRO A 3 3.44 -30.05 5.46
CA PRO A 3 2.80 -31.27 4.99
C PRO A 3 1.44 -30.95 4.34
N GLY A 4 1.20 -31.43 3.12
CA GLY A 4 -0.04 -31.18 2.35
C GLY A 4 -0.01 -29.97 1.40
N SER A 5 1.07 -29.19 1.37
CA SER A 5 1.23 -28.11 0.37
C SER A 5 1.41 -28.69 -1.04
N ARG A 6 0.72 -28.13 -2.04
CA ARG A 6 0.86 -28.49 -3.45
C ARG A 6 0.99 -27.25 -4.34
N CYS A 7 1.83 -27.33 -5.37
CA CYS A 7 1.87 -26.35 -6.44
C CYS A 7 0.90 -26.79 -7.55
N THR A 8 0.08 -25.85 -8.02
CA THR A 8 -0.76 -26.01 -9.22
C THR A 8 -0.26 -25.08 -10.32
N PRO A 9 -0.55 -25.35 -11.61
CA PRO A 9 -0.19 -24.46 -12.71
C PRO A 9 -0.60 -23.00 -12.43
N VAL A 10 -1.85 -22.81 -11.99
CA VAL A 10 -2.39 -21.49 -11.63
C VAL A 10 -1.64 -20.88 -10.45
N SER A 11 -1.34 -21.62 -9.38
CA SER A 11 -0.64 -21.05 -8.21
C SER A 11 0.79 -20.61 -8.57
N VAL A 12 1.47 -21.37 -9.43
CA VAL A 12 2.84 -21.04 -9.88
C VAL A 12 2.82 -19.86 -10.85
N ALA A 13 1.87 -19.82 -11.79
CA ALA A 13 1.71 -18.67 -12.69
C ALA A 13 1.36 -17.38 -11.91
N ALA A 14 0.52 -17.47 -10.88
CA ALA A 14 0.10 -16.33 -10.07
C ALA A 14 1.24 -15.64 -9.30
N HIS A 15 2.40 -16.28 -9.14
CA HIS A 15 3.58 -15.62 -8.58
C HIS A 15 4.10 -14.47 -9.45
N SER A 16 3.90 -14.53 -10.78
CA SER A 16 4.28 -13.44 -11.69
C SER A 16 3.45 -12.17 -11.50
N LEU A 17 2.25 -12.28 -10.90
CA LEU A 17 1.41 -11.14 -10.56
C LEU A 17 1.97 -10.36 -9.35
N TYR A 18 2.64 -11.05 -8.43
CA TYR A 18 3.02 -10.47 -7.14
C TYR A 18 4.09 -9.41 -7.29
N GLU A 19 3.79 -8.18 -6.83
CA GLU A 19 4.69 -7.03 -6.79
C GLU A 19 5.36 -6.63 -8.12
N ASN A 20 4.74 -7.01 -9.25
CA ASN A 20 5.21 -6.65 -10.58
C ASN A 20 4.23 -5.71 -11.27
N THR A 21 4.73 -4.78 -12.09
CA THR A 21 3.90 -3.89 -12.92
C THR A 21 3.05 -4.68 -13.92
N ARG A 22 3.60 -5.76 -14.49
CA ARG A 22 2.92 -6.66 -15.44
C ARG A 22 3.33 -8.11 -15.19
N PRO A 23 2.48 -9.10 -15.48
CA PRO A 23 2.76 -10.50 -15.17
C PRO A 23 3.55 -11.22 -16.25
N ASP A 24 3.52 -10.71 -17.49
CA ASP A 24 4.07 -11.39 -18.66
C ASP A 24 5.49 -10.92 -19.03
N ILE A 25 5.96 -9.80 -18.47
CA ILE A 25 7.34 -9.32 -18.65
C ILE A 25 7.89 -8.89 -17.29
N LEU A 26 8.81 -9.70 -16.76
CA LEU A 26 9.48 -9.43 -15.50
C LEU A 26 10.82 -8.75 -15.79
N ARG A 27 10.92 -7.47 -15.46
CA ARG A 27 12.14 -6.69 -15.67
C ARG A 27 13.16 -7.03 -14.61
N GLY A 28 14.43 -7.15 -15.02
CA GLY A 28 15.53 -7.44 -14.12
C GLY A 28 16.85 -6.87 -14.66
N PRO A 29 17.97 -7.14 -13.96
CA PRO A 29 19.27 -6.67 -14.39
C PRO A 29 19.61 -7.19 -15.81
N GLY A 30 19.99 -6.27 -16.70
CA GLY A 30 20.45 -6.58 -18.06
C GLY A 30 19.38 -7.07 -19.04
N GLY A 31 18.08 -6.96 -18.72
CA GLY A 31 17.01 -7.32 -19.64
C GLY A 31 15.67 -7.61 -18.98
N SER A 32 14.86 -8.45 -19.61
CA SER A 32 13.58 -8.90 -19.08
C SER A 32 13.31 -10.37 -19.37
N LEU A 33 12.68 -11.04 -18.42
CA LEU A 33 12.13 -12.39 -18.61
C LEU A 33 10.71 -12.26 -19.17
N HIS A 34 10.52 -12.72 -20.41
CA HIS A 34 9.23 -12.77 -21.07
C HIS A 34 8.56 -14.13 -20.81
N LEU A 35 7.30 -14.08 -20.39
CA LEU A 35 6.48 -15.23 -20.02
C LEU A 35 5.30 -15.45 -20.96
N ASP A 36 5.22 -14.72 -22.08
CA ASP A 36 4.16 -14.84 -23.11
C ASP A 36 4.06 -16.25 -23.71
N ARG A 37 5.16 -17.01 -23.68
CA ARG A 37 5.23 -18.41 -24.16
C ARG A 37 5.41 -19.42 -23.02
N ALA A 38 5.30 -18.97 -21.77
CA ALA A 38 5.46 -19.84 -20.62
C ALA A 38 4.32 -20.87 -20.55
N ARG A 39 4.67 -22.13 -20.32
CA ARG A 39 3.74 -23.24 -20.13
C ARG A 39 3.95 -23.83 -18.74
N TYR A 40 2.85 -24.14 -18.07
CA TYR A 40 2.81 -24.65 -16.71
C TYR A 40 2.13 -26.01 -16.71
N GLU A 41 2.90 -27.07 -16.53
CA GLU A 41 2.44 -28.47 -16.61
C GLU A 41 2.45 -29.08 -15.20
N GLN A 42 1.30 -29.56 -14.73
CA GLN A 42 1.23 -30.35 -13.50
C GLN A 42 1.88 -31.72 -13.76
N LEU A 43 2.84 -32.11 -12.92
CA LEU A 43 3.46 -33.44 -13.00
C LEU A 43 2.60 -34.50 -12.31
N GLY A 44 2.88 -35.76 -12.62
CA GLY A 44 2.10 -36.92 -12.15
C GLY A 44 2.06 -37.11 -10.62
N ASP A 45 2.91 -36.41 -9.87
CA ASP A 45 2.87 -36.42 -8.40
C ASP A 45 1.76 -35.51 -7.80
N GLY A 46 1.03 -34.77 -8.63
CA GLY A 46 -0.09 -33.91 -8.23
C GLY A 46 0.29 -32.70 -7.36
N ARG A 47 1.59 -32.42 -7.19
CA ARG A 47 2.09 -31.33 -6.35
C ARG A 47 3.27 -30.55 -6.92
N THR A 48 3.88 -31.05 -7.98
CA THR A 48 4.98 -30.40 -8.68
C THR A 48 4.51 -29.84 -10.01
N VAL A 49 4.96 -28.63 -10.34
CA VAL A 49 4.69 -27.98 -11.63
C VAL A 49 6.00 -27.80 -12.38
N ARG A 50 6.00 -28.20 -13.65
CA ARG A 50 7.08 -27.91 -14.59
C ARG A 50 6.76 -26.65 -15.38
N VAL A 51 7.70 -25.72 -15.39
CA VAL A 51 7.60 -24.47 -16.16
C VAL A 51 8.60 -24.50 -17.31
N ARG A 52 8.15 -24.19 -18.53
CA ARG A 52 8.98 -24.11 -19.75
C ARG A 52 8.56 -22.94 -20.63
N GLY A 53 9.42 -22.52 -21.56
CA GLY A 53 9.09 -21.54 -22.59
C GLY A 53 9.29 -20.07 -22.20
N GLY A 54 9.66 -19.78 -20.95
CA GLY A 54 10.15 -18.46 -20.56
C GLY A 54 11.40 -18.07 -21.36
N ARG A 55 11.45 -16.83 -21.82
CA ARG A 55 12.52 -16.33 -22.69
C ARG A 55 13.14 -15.07 -22.10
N PHE A 56 14.43 -15.13 -21.79
CA PHE A 56 15.17 -13.94 -21.40
C PHE A 56 15.52 -13.12 -22.64
N VAL A 57 15.21 -11.83 -22.60
CA VAL A 57 15.54 -10.85 -23.64
C VAL A 57 16.52 -9.88 -23.03
N SER A 58 17.78 -9.95 -23.44
CA SER A 58 18.82 -9.07 -22.90
C SER A 58 18.71 -7.67 -23.48
N SER A 59 19.10 -6.66 -22.70
CA SER A 59 19.21 -5.26 -23.19
C SER A 59 20.08 -5.19 -24.43
N ALA A 60 21.22 -5.90 -24.42
CA ALA A 60 22.14 -6.01 -25.56
C ALA A 60 21.45 -6.55 -26.83
N SER A 61 20.60 -7.59 -26.72
CA SER A 61 19.85 -8.12 -27.87
C SER A 61 18.87 -7.12 -28.50
N ARG A 62 18.50 -6.07 -27.75
CA ARG A 62 17.64 -4.97 -28.20
C ARG A 62 18.41 -3.71 -28.59
N GLY A 63 19.74 -3.77 -28.61
CA GLY A 63 20.59 -2.60 -28.82
C GLY A 63 20.49 -1.56 -27.71
N GLN A 64 20.14 -1.99 -26.49
CA GLN A 64 20.03 -1.13 -25.31
C GLN A 64 21.25 -1.35 -24.39
N PRO A 65 21.76 -0.28 -23.74
CA PRO A 65 22.85 -0.40 -22.79
C PRO A 65 22.43 -1.24 -21.58
N TYR A 66 23.42 -1.76 -20.86
CA TYR A 66 23.17 -2.27 -19.53
C TYR A 66 22.82 -1.09 -18.61
N GLN A 67 21.88 -1.27 -17.69
CA GLN A 67 21.43 -0.19 -16.82
C GLN A 67 21.60 -0.57 -15.36
N LEU A 68 22.07 0.37 -14.54
CA LEU A 68 22.00 0.28 -13.08
C LEU A 68 20.78 1.02 -12.57
N LYS A 69 20.07 0.38 -11.64
CA LYS A 69 19.00 1.03 -10.90
C LYS A 69 19.58 1.84 -9.75
N LEU A 70 19.41 3.15 -9.81
CA LEU A 70 19.71 4.06 -8.73
C LEU A 70 18.46 4.27 -7.88
N GLU A 71 18.58 3.94 -6.59
CA GLU A 71 17.53 4.17 -5.59
C GLU A 71 18.10 4.97 -4.44
N ALA A 72 17.40 6.03 -4.04
CA ALA A 72 17.77 6.82 -2.87
C ALA A 72 16.53 7.37 -2.18
N ALA A 73 16.70 7.69 -0.89
CA ALA A 73 15.72 8.39 -0.11
C ALA A 73 16.35 9.63 0.52
N ARG A 74 15.54 10.66 0.75
CA ARG A 74 15.91 11.86 1.50
C ARG A 74 15.02 11.99 2.73
N VAL A 75 15.57 12.55 3.80
CA VAL A 75 14.77 12.98 4.95
C VAL A 75 14.05 14.27 4.55
N LEU A 76 12.73 14.26 4.61
CA LEU A 76 11.88 15.43 4.37
C LEU A 76 11.84 16.36 5.58
N GLY A 77 11.96 15.80 6.78
CA GLY A 77 11.90 16.52 8.04
C GLY A 77 11.65 15.55 9.18
N TYR A 78 11.09 16.06 10.28
CA TYR A 78 10.64 15.31 11.43
C TYR A 78 9.12 15.29 11.48
N ARG A 79 8.56 14.20 11.97
CA ARG A 79 7.12 13.96 11.98
C ARG A 79 6.61 13.69 13.39
N SER A 80 5.48 14.30 13.72
CA SER A 80 4.71 14.02 14.92
C SER A 80 3.24 13.80 14.57
N ILE A 81 2.55 13.02 15.40
CA ILE A 81 1.12 12.79 15.27
C ILE A 81 0.39 13.05 16.58
N VAL A 82 -0.88 13.41 16.47
CA VAL A 82 -1.88 13.34 17.53
C VAL A 82 -3.05 12.53 17.00
N MET A 83 -3.64 11.69 17.84
CA MET A 83 -4.77 10.86 17.46
C MET A 83 -5.89 10.90 18.49
N GLY A 84 -7.13 10.79 18.00
CA GLY A 84 -8.32 10.84 18.83
C GLY A 84 -9.58 10.61 18.00
N SER A 85 -10.74 10.61 18.66
CA SER A 85 -12.04 10.43 17.99
C SER A 85 -13.03 11.54 18.29
N ILE A 86 -13.94 11.76 17.35
CA ILE A 86 -15.04 12.71 17.45
C ILE A 86 -16.35 11.93 17.31
N ARG A 87 -17.22 12.08 18.30
CA ARG A 87 -18.53 11.42 18.37
C ARG A 87 -19.71 12.38 18.28
N ASP A 88 -19.49 13.68 18.47
CA ASP A 88 -20.56 14.66 18.36
C ASP A 88 -21.04 14.73 16.91
N HIS A 89 -22.26 14.27 16.68
CA HIS A 89 -22.90 14.25 15.37
C HIS A 89 -23.00 15.65 14.74
N ILE A 90 -23.12 16.71 15.55
CA ILE A 90 -23.18 18.09 15.06
C ILE A 90 -21.82 18.47 14.44
N LEU A 91 -20.72 18.09 15.09
CA LEU A 91 -19.38 18.37 14.59
C LEU A 91 -19.02 17.45 13.41
N VAL A 92 -19.35 16.15 13.47
CA VAL A 92 -19.05 15.20 12.39
C VAL A 92 -19.66 15.64 11.05
N GLN A 93 -20.85 16.25 11.05
CA GLN A 93 -21.51 16.75 9.83
C GLN A 93 -20.78 17.91 9.15
N GLN A 94 -19.96 18.66 9.89
CA GLN A 94 -19.25 19.85 9.40
C GLN A 94 -17.74 19.73 9.60
N LEU A 95 -17.25 18.49 9.70
CA LEU A 95 -15.88 18.19 10.07
C LEU A 95 -14.85 18.84 9.13
N ASP A 96 -15.12 18.89 7.83
CA ASP A 96 -14.19 19.51 6.87
C ASP A 96 -13.96 21.00 7.17
N SER A 97 -15.04 21.77 7.35
CA SER A 97 -14.93 23.19 7.69
C SER A 97 -14.24 23.42 9.03
N PHE A 98 -14.45 22.51 9.98
CA PHE A 98 -13.77 22.55 11.26
C PHE A 98 -12.26 22.29 11.10
N LEU A 99 -11.86 21.25 10.37
CA LEU A 99 -10.45 20.93 10.13
C LEU A 99 -9.72 22.03 9.34
N VAL A 100 -10.40 22.67 8.38
CA VAL A 100 -9.87 23.86 7.70
C VAL A 100 -9.60 24.99 8.71
N SER A 101 -10.53 25.23 9.64
CA SER A 101 -10.37 26.23 10.69
C SER A 101 -9.22 25.88 11.64
N VAL A 102 -9.03 24.60 11.97
CA VAL A 102 -7.89 24.11 12.77
C VAL A 102 -6.56 24.41 12.05
N LYS A 103 -6.44 24.13 10.74
CA LYS A 103 -5.22 24.49 9.98
C LYS A 103 -4.97 25.99 10.00
N GLY A 104 -6.02 26.79 9.83
CA GLY A 104 -5.95 28.25 9.90
C GLY A 104 -5.42 28.74 11.25
N TYR A 105 -5.93 28.19 12.36
CA TYR A 105 -5.47 28.51 13.70
C TYR A 105 -4.01 28.11 13.93
N VAL A 106 -3.61 26.91 13.53
CA VAL A 106 -2.20 26.46 13.65
C VAL A 106 -1.27 27.42 12.91
N LYS A 107 -1.64 27.83 11.70
CA LYS A 107 -0.88 28.81 10.92
C LYS A 107 -0.81 30.17 11.62
N GLN A 108 -1.88 30.61 12.26
CA GLN A 108 -1.92 31.87 13.02
C GLN A 108 -1.03 31.84 14.28
N GLN A 109 -0.97 30.70 14.98
CA GLN A 109 -0.16 30.54 16.20
C GLN A 109 1.34 30.38 15.94
N HIS A 110 1.74 30.17 14.67
CA HIS A 110 3.14 30.05 14.25
C HIS A 110 3.50 31.14 13.21
N PRO A 111 3.34 32.44 13.55
CA PRO A 111 3.62 33.52 12.61
C PRO A 111 5.13 33.61 12.32
N GLY A 112 5.49 33.88 11.07
CA GLY A 112 6.88 34.16 10.72
C GLY A 112 7.81 32.95 10.72
N ILE A 113 7.29 31.72 10.62
CA ILE A 113 8.08 30.53 10.29
C ILE A 113 8.03 30.34 8.75
N PRO A 114 9.01 30.87 7.99
CA PRO A 114 9.11 30.62 6.55
C PRO A 114 9.55 29.16 6.28
N GLY A 115 8.89 28.51 5.31
CA GLY A 115 9.32 27.23 4.73
C GLY A 115 8.91 25.93 5.44
N ASP A 116 8.69 24.91 4.60
CA ASP A 116 8.75 23.44 4.76
C ASP A 116 8.16 22.78 6.02
N TRP A 117 7.03 23.27 6.49
CA TRP A 117 6.16 22.47 7.34
C TRP A 117 4.77 22.30 6.72
N ASP A 118 4.15 21.18 7.02
CA ASP A 118 2.78 20.88 6.61
C ASP A 118 2.05 20.17 7.76
N LEU A 119 0.72 20.31 7.78
CA LEU A 119 -0.18 19.68 8.73
C LEU A 119 -1.42 19.22 7.98
N ASP A 120 -1.72 17.94 8.10
CA ASP A 120 -2.96 17.38 7.55
C ASP A 120 -3.54 16.28 8.44
N PHE A 121 -4.70 15.77 8.04
CA PHE A 121 -5.49 14.85 8.84
C PHE A 121 -5.82 13.57 8.07
N HIS A 122 -5.55 12.43 8.70
CA HIS A 122 -6.16 11.17 8.31
C HIS A 122 -7.52 11.08 8.98
N VAL A 123 -8.56 10.84 8.18
CA VAL A 123 -9.95 10.80 8.64
C VAL A 123 -10.53 9.42 8.37
N TYR A 124 -10.75 8.64 9.43
CA TYR A 124 -11.28 7.28 9.36
C TYR A 124 -12.72 7.23 9.90
N GLY A 125 -13.59 6.44 9.26
CA GLY A 125 -15.01 6.38 9.60
C GLY A 125 -15.88 7.47 8.93
N ARG A 126 -15.27 8.28 8.06
CA ARG A 126 -15.98 9.32 7.28
C ARG A 126 -17.13 8.71 6.47
N GLY A 127 -18.29 9.36 6.51
CA GLY A 127 -19.50 8.93 5.79
C GLY A 127 -20.23 7.74 6.43
N GLN A 128 -19.69 7.13 7.49
CA GLN A 128 -20.41 6.10 8.22
C GLN A 128 -21.59 6.71 8.99
N SER A 129 -22.65 5.93 9.16
CA SER A 129 -23.85 6.33 9.87
C SER A 129 -24.27 5.25 10.86
N THR A 130 -24.89 5.67 11.95
CA THR A 130 -25.49 4.83 12.98
C THR A 130 -26.97 5.13 13.06
N ARG A 131 -27.73 4.34 13.84
CA ARG A 131 -29.16 4.62 14.11
C ARG A 131 -29.39 5.98 14.76
N ALA A 132 -28.38 6.55 15.42
CA ALA A 132 -28.45 7.83 16.11
C ALA A 132 -27.97 9.02 15.25
N GLY A 133 -27.54 8.79 14.01
CA GLY A 133 -26.99 9.82 13.12
C GLY A 133 -25.58 9.47 12.63
N PRO A 134 -24.80 10.46 12.16
CA PRO A 134 -23.42 10.27 11.71
C PRO A 134 -22.59 9.41 12.68
N GLY A 135 -21.76 8.53 12.13
CA GLY A 135 -20.87 7.66 12.89
C GLY A 135 -19.68 8.39 13.50
N GLU A 136 -19.06 7.75 14.49
CA GLU A 136 -17.81 8.21 15.08
C GLU A 136 -16.70 8.27 14.02
N VAL A 137 -15.91 9.35 14.07
CA VAL A 137 -14.75 9.52 13.21
C VAL A 137 -13.49 9.45 14.06
N PHE A 138 -12.51 8.66 13.61
CA PHE A 138 -11.16 8.64 14.19
C PHE A 138 -10.24 9.52 13.35
N LEU A 139 -9.50 10.39 14.01
CA LEU A 139 -8.60 11.36 13.42
C LEU A 139 -7.16 11.08 13.82
N VAL A 140 -6.26 11.22 12.85
CA VAL A 140 -4.82 11.36 13.09
C VAL A 140 -4.38 12.67 12.46
N ALA A 141 -4.05 13.67 13.27
CA ALA A 141 -3.35 14.87 12.82
C ALA A 141 -1.86 14.54 12.67
N GLU A 142 -1.30 14.75 11.49
CA GLU A 142 0.11 14.50 11.19
C GLU A 142 0.76 15.81 10.74
N ALA A 143 1.86 16.19 11.41
CA ALA A 143 2.67 17.31 10.97
C ALA A 143 4.06 16.83 10.55
N ILE A 144 4.61 17.50 9.55
CA ILE A 144 6.02 17.40 9.16
C ILE A 144 6.66 18.78 9.24
N ALA A 145 7.89 18.87 9.73
CA ALA A 145 8.63 20.12 9.84
C ALA A 145 10.16 19.90 9.84
N PRO A 146 10.99 20.95 9.66
CA PRO A 146 12.45 20.81 9.66
C PRO A 146 13.06 20.33 10.99
N THR A 147 12.35 20.49 12.11
CA THR A 147 12.79 20.03 13.44
C THR A 147 11.69 19.25 14.16
N GLN A 148 12.10 18.30 15.00
CA GLN A 148 11.17 17.51 15.83
C GLN A 148 10.33 18.39 16.75
N GLN A 149 10.96 19.41 17.34
CA GLN A 149 10.28 20.37 18.22
C GLN A 149 9.17 21.13 17.48
N LEU A 150 9.42 21.58 16.24
CA LEU A 150 8.39 22.27 15.46
C LEU A 150 7.26 21.32 15.05
N ALA A 151 7.58 20.10 14.59
CA ALA A 151 6.55 19.11 14.23
C ALA A 151 5.65 18.78 15.43
N THR A 152 6.24 18.58 16.61
CA THR A 152 5.50 18.35 17.86
C THR A 152 4.67 19.57 18.27
N GLY A 153 5.21 20.78 18.13
CA GLY A 153 4.48 22.03 18.38
C GLY A 153 3.24 22.17 17.50
N LEU A 154 3.38 21.90 16.19
CA LEU A 154 2.29 21.99 15.22
C LEU A 154 1.12 21.05 15.58
N VAL A 155 1.40 19.76 15.84
CA VAL A 155 0.32 18.83 16.24
C VAL A 155 -0.24 19.14 17.63
N SER A 156 0.56 19.70 18.54
CA SER A 156 0.09 20.12 19.86
C SER A 156 -0.89 21.29 19.75
N THR A 157 -0.59 22.30 18.92
CA THR A 157 -1.51 23.38 18.62
C THR A 157 -2.76 22.89 17.89
N ALA A 158 -2.60 21.96 16.93
CA ALA A 158 -3.73 21.34 16.24
C ALA A 158 -4.65 20.60 17.24
N ARG A 159 -4.08 19.89 18.20
CA ARG A 159 -4.81 19.21 19.28
C ARG A 159 -5.63 20.20 20.12
N VAL A 160 -5.02 21.29 20.57
CA VAL A 160 -5.72 22.34 21.35
C VAL A 160 -6.91 22.90 20.56
N ALA A 161 -6.69 23.21 19.27
CA ALA A 161 -7.76 23.69 18.40
C ALA A 161 -8.84 22.64 18.12
N MET A 162 -8.47 21.36 17.98
CA MET A 162 -9.44 20.27 17.84
C MET A 162 -10.30 20.09 19.10
N ILE A 163 -9.75 20.31 20.30
CA ILE A 163 -10.49 20.18 21.56
C ILE A 163 -11.40 21.39 21.81
N HIS A 164 -10.87 22.60 21.63
CA HIS A 164 -11.53 23.84 22.09
C HIS A 164 -12.09 24.71 20.96
N GLY A 165 -11.83 24.35 19.69
CA GLY A 165 -12.29 25.12 18.54
C GLY A 165 -13.83 25.19 18.52
N PRO A 166 -14.41 26.39 18.37
CA PRO A 166 -15.86 26.52 18.29
C PRO A 166 -16.38 26.03 16.93
N TYR A 167 -17.63 25.56 16.91
CA TYR A 167 -18.34 25.24 15.68
C TYR A 167 -19.83 25.61 15.80
N PRO A 168 -20.49 25.94 14.68
CA PRO A 168 -21.93 26.22 14.66
C PRO A 168 -22.76 25.12 15.34
N GLY A 169 -23.62 25.52 16.29
CA GLY A 169 -24.50 24.60 16.99
C GLY A 169 -23.85 23.77 18.10
N GLN A 170 -22.60 24.08 18.48
CA GLN A 170 -21.91 23.40 19.58
C GLN A 170 -22.72 23.41 20.87
N LYS A 171 -22.95 22.20 21.42
CA LYS A 171 -23.60 22.00 22.72
C LYS A 171 -22.62 21.54 23.80
N ALA A 172 -21.65 20.69 23.44
CA ALA A 172 -20.63 20.22 24.34
C ALA A 172 -19.49 21.25 24.43
N THR A 173 -19.33 21.87 25.59
CA THR A 173 -18.29 22.89 25.83
C THR A 173 -17.05 22.33 26.54
N SER A 174 -17.10 21.08 27.02
CA SER A 174 -16.01 20.43 27.75
C SER A 174 -14.94 19.79 26.84
N GLY A 175 -15.05 19.92 25.52
CA GLY A 175 -14.06 19.46 24.54
C GLY A 175 -14.66 18.59 23.43
N ASN A 176 -14.16 18.76 22.20
CA ASN A 176 -14.73 18.11 21.02
C ASN A 176 -14.05 16.78 20.63
N LEU A 177 -12.87 16.51 21.20
CA LEU A 177 -12.01 15.39 20.82
C LEU A 177 -11.77 14.47 22.03
N ALA A 178 -12.02 13.18 21.86
CA ALA A 178 -11.57 12.14 22.78
C ALA A 178 -10.15 11.69 22.37
N PHE A 179 -9.14 11.95 23.19
CA PHE A 179 -7.72 11.71 22.86
C PHE A 179 -6.95 11.24 24.10
N GLY A 180 -5.65 10.99 23.95
CA GLY A 180 -4.78 10.62 25.07
C GLY A 180 -4.63 9.11 25.27
N ILE A 181 -4.66 8.32 24.19
CA ILE A 181 -4.46 6.86 24.26
C ILE A 181 -3.14 6.57 24.97
N ALA A 182 -3.18 5.70 26.00
CA ALA A 182 -2.05 5.37 26.86
C ALA A 182 -1.42 6.60 27.57
N GLY A 183 -2.19 7.67 27.79
CA GLY A 183 -1.73 8.91 28.43
C GLY A 183 -0.79 9.73 27.56
N LYS A 184 -0.63 9.39 26.27
CA LYS A 184 0.17 10.15 25.31
C LYS A 184 -0.70 11.11 24.53
N LEU A 185 -0.35 12.39 24.55
CA LEU A 185 -1.09 13.42 23.85
C LEU A 185 -0.53 13.58 22.43
N GLU A 186 0.77 13.85 22.32
CA GLU A 186 1.56 13.83 21.08
C GLU A 186 2.45 12.59 21.00
N ILE A 187 2.68 12.10 19.79
CA ILE A 187 3.60 11.00 19.50
C ILE A 187 4.63 11.49 18.48
N GLU A 188 5.89 11.55 18.90
CA GLU A 188 7.01 11.83 18.02
C GLU A 188 7.37 10.56 17.24
N THR A 189 7.37 10.66 15.91
CA THR A 189 7.69 9.53 15.03
C THR A 189 9.09 9.64 14.43
N GLY A 190 9.82 10.73 14.73
CA GLY A 190 11.19 10.94 14.31
C GLY A 190 11.31 11.40 12.85
N PRO A 191 12.49 11.21 12.23
CA PRO A 191 12.72 11.55 10.85
C PRO A 191 11.74 10.87 9.89
N CYS A 192 11.16 11.65 8.98
CA CYS A 192 10.31 11.17 7.90
C CYS A 192 11.13 11.19 6.61
N ALA A 193 11.31 10.01 6.00
CA ALA A 193 12.02 9.86 4.74
C ALA A 193 11.06 9.63 3.58
N GLN A 194 11.48 10.02 2.38
CA GLN A 194 10.77 9.77 1.14
C GLN A 194 11.75 9.27 0.07
N PHE A 195 11.29 8.37 -0.80
CA PHE A 195 12.03 8.04 -2.02
C PHE A 195 12.26 9.32 -2.85
N SER A 196 13.51 9.56 -3.23
CA SER A 196 13.94 10.76 -3.95
C SER A 196 14.69 10.46 -5.24
N VAL A 197 15.24 9.25 -5.38
CA VAL A 197 15.84 8.77 -6.63
C VAL A 197 15.26 7.39 -6.94
N TYR A 198 14.76 7.24 -8.16
CA TYR A 198 14.27 5.98 -8.71
C TYR A 198 14.49 6.01 -10.23
N HIS A 199 15.73 5.74 -10.63
CA HIS A 199 16.21 6.03 -11.97
C HIS A 199 17.04 4.88 -12.53
N LEU A 200 16.96 4.65 -13.84
CA LEU A 200 17.83 3.72 -14.55
C LEU A 200 18.93 4.53 -15.23
N MET A 201 20.17 4.29 -14.80
CA MET A 201 21.37 4.92 -15.35
C MET A 201 22.01 3.97 -16.36
N ASP A 202 22.21 4.44 -17.59
CA ASP A 202 22.89 3.70 -18.64
C ASP A 202 24.38 3.54 -18.30
N LEU A 203 24.92 2.37 -18.63
CA LEU A 203 26.35 2.06 -18.54
C LEU A 203 26.98 2.05 -19.93
N GLU A 204 28.24 2.46 -19.99
CA GLU A 204 29.08 2.28 -21.16
C GLU A 204 29.47 0.81 -21.32
N ALA A 205 29.78 0.41 -22.56
CA ALA A 205 30.15 -0.97 -22.86
C ALA A 205 31.41 -1.39 -22.09
N GLY A 206 31.28 -2.44 -21.28
CA GLY A 206 32.35 -2.98 -20.43
C GLY A 206 32.26 -2.58 -18.96
N GLU A 207 31.46 -1.57 -18.61
CA GLU A 207 31.25 -1.15 -17.22
C GLU A 207 30.33 -2.11 -16.44
N GLU A 208 29.60 -2.99 -17.12
CA GLU A 208 28.71 -3.96 -16.49
C GLU A 208 29.45 -5.07 -15.71
N ARG A 209 30.78 -5.13 -15.82
CA ARG A 209 31.61 -6.19 -15.24
C ARG A 209 32.39 -5.68 -14.03
N LEU A 210 32.35 -6.46 -12.93
CA LEU A 210 33.23 -6.23 -11.79
C LEU A 210 34.69 -6.56 -12.20
N SER A 211 35.59 -5.60 -12.02
CA SER A 211 37.02 -5.72 -12.36
C SER A 211 37.82 -6.67 -11.46
N HIS A 212 37.21 -7.25 -10.41
CA HIS A 212 37.86 -8.20 -9.52
C HIS A 212 37.11 -9.55 -9.41
N PRO A 213 37.77 -10.68 -9.72
CA PRO A 213 37.12 -12.00 -9.80
C PRO A 213 36.85 -12.69 -8.44
N SER A 214 37.26 -12.11 -7.31
CA SER A 214 37.26 -12.81 -6.01
C SER A 214 36.00 -12.59 -5.15
N ARG A 215 35.05 -11.75 -5.58
CA ARG A 215 33.79 -11.53 -4.85
C ARG A 215 32.61 -11.43 -5.81
N LEU A 216 31.63 -12.32 -5.64
CA LEU A 216 30.37 -12.33 -6.40
C LEU A 216 29.50 -11.07 -6.15
N ILE A 217 29.63 -10.45 -4.98
CA ILE A 217 28.92 -9.22 -4.60
C ILE A 217 29.88 -8.35 -3.76
N CYS A 218 30.14 -7.11 -4.20
CA CYS A 218 30.88 -6.10 -3.44
C CYS A 218 29.90 -5.02 -2.97
N SER A 219 29.68 -4.91 -1.66
CA SER A 219 29.01 -3.74 -1.08
C SER A 219 30.04 -2.82 -0.45
N LYS A 220 29.94 -1.53 -0.74
CA LYS A 220 30.74 -0.48 -0.09
C LYS A 220 29.78 0.62 0.36
N VAL A 221 29.71 0.84 1.66
CA VAL A 221 29.04 2.02 2.21
C VAL A 221 30.06 3.15 2.22
N SER A 222 29.73 4.24 1.55
CA SER A 222 30.55 5.46 1.56
C SER A 222 29.65 6.63 1.95
N VAL A 223 30.13 7.48 2.85
CA VAL A 223 29.44 8.71 3.24
C VAL A 223 30.05 9.85 2.45
N PHE A 224 29.22 10.55 1.68
CA PHE A 224 29.62 11.74 0.93
C PHE A 224 28.98 12.98 1.55
N GLY A 225 29.77 14.01 1.83
CA GLY A 225 29.32 15.25 2.48
C GLY A 225 29.43 15.23 4.01
N LYS A 226 29.22 16.40 4.63
CA LYS A 226 29.11 16.55 6.09
C LYS A 226 27.66 16.29 6.47
N ALA A 227 27.36 15.10 6.99
CA ALA A 227 26.10 14.91 7.71
C ALA A 227 26.16 15.75 8.99
N ASP A 228 25.19 16.64 9.21
CA ASP A 228 24.93 17.12 10.57
C ASP A 228 24.76 15.88 11.44
N ARG A 229 25.56 15.77 12.50
CA ARG A 229 25.57 14.60 13.37
C ARG A 229 24.18 14.45 13.97
N ALA A 230 23.32 13.63 13.35
CA ALA A 230 22.24 12.98 14.05
C ALA A 230 22.86 12.27 15.25
N GLU A 231 22.21 12.41 16.42
CA GLU A 231 22.64 11.86 17.70
C GLU A 231 23.21 10.44 17.54
N ASN A 232 24.31 10.18 18.27
CA ASN A 232 25.13 8.97 18.21
C ASN A 232 24.34 7.70 17.84
N GLN A 233 24.80 6.96 16.82
CA GLN A 233 24.28 5.62 16.46
C GLN A 233 24.26 4.64 17.66
N GLN A 234 25.07 4.91 18.70
CA GLN A 234 25.05 4.18 19.97
C GLN A 234 23.72 4.32 20.72
N ASP A 235 23.07 5.50 20.69
CA ASP A 235 21.81 5.78 21.36
C ASP A 235 20.61 5.19 20.61
N LEU A 236 20.67 5.15 19.27
CA LEU A 236 19.68 4.46 18.43
C LEU A 236 19.71 2.94 18.63
N LYS A 237 20.88 2.31 18.74
CA LYS A 237 20.99 0.87 19.05
C LYS A 237 20.50 0.53 20.47
N ASN A 238 20.65 1.44 21.43
CA ASN A 238 20.18 1.22 22.80
C ASN A 238 18.66 1.39 22.96
N ARG A 239 17.99 2.20 22.13
CA ARG A 239 16.50 2.30 22.14
C ARG A 239 15.79 1.10 21.51
N TYR A 240 16.46 0.36 20.61
CA TYR A 240 15.89 -0.81 19.91
C TYR A 240 16.55 -2.14 20.31
N LYS A 241 17.00 -2.30 21.56
CA LYS A 241 17.23 -3.64 22.11
C LYS A 241 15.87 -4.32 22.32
N VAL A 242 15.37 -4.95 21.26
CA VAL A 242 14.34 -5.97 21.37
C VAL A 242 14.98 -7.11 22.17
N SER A 243 14.48 -7.33 23.38
CA SER A 243 14.76 -8.56 24.14
C SER A 243 14.28 -9.74 23.31
N GLU A 244 15.20 -10.62 22.91
CA GLU A 244 14.86 -11.92 22.35
C GLU A 244 13.92 -12.64 23.33
N PRO A 245 12.74 -13.13 22.89
CA PRO A 245 11.92 -13.96 23.74
C PRO A 245 12.63 -15.30 23.96
N SER A 246 12.88 -15.62 25.23
CA SER A 246 13.34 -16.92 25.71
C SER A 246 12.43 -18.04 25.18
N PRO A 247 12.95 -19.23 24.85
CA PRO A 247 12.13 -20.34 24.39
C PRO A 247 11.21 -20.82 25.52
N SER A 248 9.92 -20.44 25.45
CA SER A 248 8.90 -21.00 26.33
C SER A 248 8.49 -22.39 25.85
N THR A 249 8.75 -23.39 26.67
CA THR A 249 8.25 -24.77 26.56
C THR A 249 6.73 -24.77 26.43
N ARG A 250 6.20 -25.08 25.25
CA ARG A 250 4.76 -25.33 25.06
C ARG A 250 4.42 -26.73 25.52
N SER A 251 3.88 -26.82 26.73
CA SER A 251 3.07 -27.94 27.20
C SER A 251 1.84 -28.09 26.30
N GLY A 252 1.54 -29.32 25.91
CA GLY A 252 0.44 -29.67 25.02
C GLY A 252 -0.93 -29.32 25.60
N LYS A 253 -1.84 -28.87 24.75
CA LYS A 253 -3.27 -28.90 25.01
C LYS A 253 -4.04 -29.26 23.74
N GLU A 254 -4.53 -30.48 23.81
CA GLU A 254 -5.71 -31.10 23.20
C GLU A 254 -6.55 -30.28 22.23
N THR A 255 -6.75 -30.92 21.07
CA THR A 255 -7.84 -30.80 20.11
C THR A 255 -9.21 -30.65 20.76
N SER A 256 -9.88 -29.53 20.50
CA SER A 256 -11.33 -29.44 20.57
C SER A 256 -11.90 -29.28 19.15
N THR A 257 -12.46 -30.39 18.66
CA THR A 257 -13.33 -30.47 17.49
C THR A 257 -14.55 -29.57 17.68
N SER A 258 -14.67 -28.51 16.88
CA SER A 258 -15.91 -27.76 16.75
C SER A 258 -16.71 -28.36 15.60
N ALA A 259 -17.59 -29.30 15.94
CA ALA A 259 -18.55 -29.89 15.03
C ALA A 259 -19.66 -28.88 14.69
N ASN A 260 -20.00 -28.82 13.39
CA ASN A 260 -21.28 -28.49 12.78
C ASN A 260 -22.20 -27.50 13.53
N ALA A 261 -22.15 -26.23 13.12
CA ALA A 261 -23.35 -25.40 13.14
C ALA A 261 -24.15 -25.67 11.84
N SER A 262 -25.39 -26.09 12.02
CA SER A 262 -26.39 -26.42 11.02
C SER A 262 -26.48 -25.38 9.88
N GLN A 263 -26.17 -25.82 8.67
CA GLN A 263 -26.50 -25.12 7.44
C GLN A 263 -28.03 -25.09 7.27
N GLY A 264 -28.63 -23.93 7.51
CA GLY A 264 -29.91 -23.61 6.88
C GLY A 264 -29.68 -23.45 5.38
N SER A 265 -30.40 -24.21 4.57
CA SER A 265 -30.39 -24.14 3.11
C SER A 265 -31.02 -22.82 2.64
N ALA A 266 -30.22 -21.75 2.61
CA ALA A 266 -30.49 -20.64 1.70
C ALA A 266 -29.78 -20.96 0.39
N SER A 267 -30.53 -21.00 -0.71
CA SER A 267 -29.92 -20.99 -2.05
C SER A 267 -28.92 -19.82 -2.11
N PRO A 268 -27.70 -20.02 -2.64
CA PRO A 268 -26.76 -18.92 -2.77
C PRO A 268 -27.44 -17.80 -3.56
N LEU A 269 -27.44 -16.59 -3.00
CA LEU A 269 -27.86 -15.41 -3.76
C LEU A 269 -27.03 -15.35 -5.03
N PRO A 270 -27.61 -14.94 -6.17
CA PRO A 270 -26.85 -14.80 -7.41
C PRO A 270 -25.70 -13.82 -7.18
N PRO A 271 -24.51 -14.07 -7.77
CA PRO A 271 -23.37 -13.16 -7.63
C PRO A 271 -23.73 -11.79 -8.20
N GLU A 272 -23.41 -10.71 -7.49
CA GLU A 272 -23.76 -9.34 -7.90
C GLU A 272 -22.54 -8.51 -8.26
N THR A 273 -21.37 -8.83 -7.71
CA THR A 273 -20.15 -8.03 -7.81
C THR A 273 -18.98 -8.84 -8.35
N LEU A 274 -17.95 -8.14 -8.83
CA LEU A 274 -16.70 -8.77 -9.22
C LEU A 274 -16.10 -9.60 -8.08
N SER A 275 -16.22 -9.14 -6.83
CA SER A 275 -15.74 -9.88 -5.67
C SER A 275 -16.44 -11.23 -5.50
N ASP A 276 -17.73 -11.34 -5.81
CA ASP A 276 -18.51 -12.58 -5.63
C ASP A 276 -18.04 -13.71 -6.56
N ILE A 277 -17.43 -13.36 -7.69
CA ILE A 277 -16.94 -14.30 -8.70
C ILE A 277 -15.40 -14.41 -8.72
N SER A 278 -14.73 -13.71 -7.81
CA SER A 278 -13.28 -13.70 -7.68
C SER A 278 -12.83 -14.62 -6.55
N ARG A 279 -11.89 -15.53 -6.85
CA ARG A 279 -11.22 -16.33 -5.81
C ARG A 279 -10.28 -15.48 -4.96
N VAL A 280 -9.58 -14.56 -5.62
CA VAL A 280 -8.64 -13.63 -5.00
C VAL A 280 -8.83 -12.27 -5.63
N LEU A 281 -9.00 -11.27 -4.78
CA LEU A 281 -8.92 -9.87 -5.16
C LEU A 281 -7.95 -9.20 -4.20
N ARG A 282 -6.89 -8.60 -4.72
CA ARG A 282 -5.84 -8.03 -3.88
C ARG A 282 -5.18 -6.84 -4.54
N SER A 283 -4.52 -6.03 -3.72
CA SER A 283 -3.61 -4.98 -4.16
C SER A 283 -2.27 -5.06 -3.44
N LYS A 284 -1.21 -4.62 -4.12
CA LYS A 284 0.15 -4.56 -3.57
C LYS A 284 0.97 -3.49 -4.29
N ASN A 285 2.15 -3.17 -3.76
CA ASN A 285 3.11 -2.30 -4.41
C ASN A 285 3.67 -2.95 -5.68
N ALA A 286 3.93 -2.17 -6.73
CA ALA A 286 4.76 -2.56 -7.87
C ALA A 286 5.97 -1.62 -7.94
N GLY A 287 6.87 -1.76 -6.96
CA GLY A 287 7.87 -0.73 -6.65
C GLY A 287 7.28 0.43 -5.83
N PRO A 288 8.04 1.52 -5.60
CA PRO A 288 7.67 2.57 -4.67
C PRO A 288 6.64 3.56 -5.22
N TYR A 289 6.45 3.66 -6.54
CA TYR A 289 5.58 4.66 -7.19
C TYR A 289 4.36 4.07 -7.88
N GLU A 290 4.17 2.75 -7.85
CA GLU A 290 3.04 2.09 -8.50
C GLU A 290 2.31 1.18 -7.51
N ILE A 291 1.01 1.06 -7.69
CA ILE A 291 0.16 0.10 -7.01
C ILE A 291 -0.46 -0.80 -8.07
N THR A 292 -0.48 -2.09 -7.80
CA THR A 292 -1.05 -3.09 -8.69
C THR A 292 -2.17 -3.85 -8.01
N MET A 293 -3.22 -4.17 -8.77
CA MET A 293 -4.39 -4.91 -8.35
C MET A 293 -4.51 -6.17 -9.20
N ASP A 294 -4.75 -7.30 -8.55
CA ASP A 294 -4.95 -8.59 -9.18
C ASP A 294 -6.36 -9.11 -8.86
N VAL A 295 -7.07 -9.54 -9.90
CA VAL A 295 -8.33 -10.30 -9.82
C VAL A 295 -8.02 -11.71 -10.31
N MET A 296 -8.23 -12.75 -9.52
CA MET A 296 -8.05 -14.14 -9.95
C MET A 296 -9.37 -14.89 -9.82
N PHE A 297 -9.77 -15.60 -10.87
CA PHE A 297 -11.05 -16.30 -10.93
C PHE A 297 -10.92 -17.77 -10.53
N GLU A 298 -12.03 -18.37 -10.11
CA GLU A 298 -12.07 -19.77 -9.67
C GLU A 298 -11.94 -20.77 -10.82
N SER A 299 -12.42 -20.42 -12.01
CA SER A 299 -12.47 -21.32 -13.16
C SER A 299 -12.17 -20.59 -14.46
N GLN A 300 -11.79 -21.38 -15.48
CA GLN A 300 -11.59 -20.90 -16.84
C GLN A 300 -12.87 -20.26 -17.40
N ALA A 301 -14.04 -20.84 -17.15
CA ALA A 301 -15.32 -20.34 -17.64
C ALA A 301 -15.65 -18.94 -17.11
N VAL A 302 -15.41 -18.70 -15.81
CA VAL A 302 -15.62 -17.36 -15.21
C VAL A 302 -14.62 -16.35 -15.78
N PHE A 303 -13.35 -16.74 -15.90
CA PHE A 303 -12.31 -15.89 -16.52
C PHE A 303 -12.70 -15.46 -17.94
N GLU A 304 -13.10 -16.42 -18.79
CA GLU A 304 -13.49 -16.16 -20.18
C GLU A 304 -14.77 -15.31 -20.27
N ALA A 305 -15.75 -15.57 -19.41
CA ALA A 305 -16.98 -14.77 -19.35
C ALA A 305 -16.69 -13.31 -18.99
N VAL A 306 -15.85 -13.07 -17.97
CA VAL A 306 -15.45 -11.71 -17.56
C VAL A 306 -14.66 -11.01 -18.67
N GLU A 307 -13.71 -11.71 -19.31
CA GLU A 307 -12.94 -11.18 -20.43
C GLU A 307 -13.84 -10.78 -21.62
N ALA A 308 -14.78 -11.64 -22.01
CA ALA A 308 -15.71 -11.39 -23.11
C ALA A 308 -16.72 -10.27 -22.81
N SER A 309 -17.07 -10.06 -21.54
CA SER A 309 -18.07 -9.06 -21.14
C SER A 309 -17.62 -7.60 -21.29
N GLY A 310 -16.31 -7.35 -21.34
CA GLY A 310 -15.76 -5.99 -21.30
C GLY A 310 -15.93 -5.28 -19.95
N LEU A 311 -16.36 -5.99 -18.89
CA LEU A 311 -16.52 -5.44 -17.53
C LEU A 311 -15.23 -4.74 -17.06
N LEU A 312 -14.08 -5.34 -17.31
CA LEU A 312 -12.76 -4.85 -16.94
C LEU A 312 -12.06 -4.07 -18.07
N SER A 313 -12.85 -3.34 -18.88
CA SER A 313 -12.28 -2.41 -19.88
C SER A 313 -11.48 -1.28 -19.20
N PRO A 314 -10.50 -0.67 -19.90
CA PRO A 314 -9.72 0.44 -19.33
C PRO A 314 -10.56 1.60 -18.79
N ALA A 315 -11.69 1.92 -19.45
CA ALA A 315 -12.59 2.99 -19.00
C ALA A 315 -13.28 2.65 -17.67
N ASN A 316 -13.86 1.45 -17.56
CA ASN A 316 -14.53 1.00 -16.34
C ASN A 316 -13.53 0.87 -15.18
N VAL A 317 -12.32 0.41 -15.46
CA VAL A 317 -11.26 0.25 -14.47
C VAL A 317 -10.74 1.61 -14.00
N ALA A 318 -10.57 2.57 -14.91
CA ALA A 318 -10.20 3.94 -14.56
C ALA A 318 -11.25 4.59 -13.65
N GLU A 319 -12.53 4.46 -13.99
CA GLU A 319 -13.66 4.94 -13.18
C GLU A 319 -13.68 4.27 -11.80
N ALA A 320 -13.59 2.94 -11.75
CA ALA A 320 -13.61 2.19 -10.49
C ALA A 320 -12.46 2.56 -9.54
N LEU A 321 -11.31 2.94 -10.10
CA LEU A 321 -10.11 3.31 -9.33
C LEU A 321 -9.97 4.82 -9.11
N CYS A 322 -10.89 5.63 -9.63
CA CYS A 322 -10.86 7.09 -9.58
C CYS A 322 -9.55 7.68 -10.15
N VAL A 323 -9.08 7.16 -11.30
CA VAL A 323 -7.89 7.65 -12.03
C VAL A 323 -8.22 7.99 -13.49
N GLY A 324 -7.35 8.74 -14.16
CA GLY A 324 -7.47 8.95 -15.61
C GLY A 324 -7.15 7.66 -16.38
N PRO A 325 -7.82 7.35 -17.51
CA PRO A 325 -7.42 6.24 -18.38
C PRO A 325 -5.96 6.31 -18.85
N GLU A 326 -5.43 7.52 -19.02
CA GLU A 326 -4.04 7.82 -19.36
C GLU A 326 -3.05 7.51 -18.24
N ASP A 327 -3.52 7.48 -17.00
CA ASP A 327 -2.68 7.14 -15.85
C ASP A 327 -2.50 5.63 -15.71
N ILE A 328 -3.28 4.79 -16.40
CA ILE A 328 -3.13 3.34 -16.31
C ILE A 328 -1.77 2.92 -16.91
N VAL A 329 -0.85 2.46 -16.06
CA VAL A 329 0.49 2.00 -16.46
C VAL A 329 0.40 0.70 -17.26
N TRP A 330 -0.46 -0.21 -16.80
CA TRP A 330 -0.71 -1.47 -17.48
C TRP A 330 -2.06 -2.04 -17.06
N SER A 331 -2.77 -2.68 -17.99
CA SER A 331 -4.01 -3.41 -17.71
C SER A 331 -4.16 -4.56 -18.69
N GLY A 332 -4.54 -5.74 -18.20
CA GLY A 332 -4.77 -6.88 -19.07
C GLY A 332 -5.09 -8.19 -18.36
N PHE A 333 -5.62 -9.11 -19.14
CA PHE A 333 -5.83 -10.50 -18.73
C PHE A 333 -4.54 -11.32 -18.87
N PHE A 334 -4.36 -12.25 -17.94
CA PHE A 334 -3.24 -13.17 -17.85
C PHE A 334 -3.78 -14.58 -17.61
N ALA A 335 -4.11 -15.25 -18.71
CA ALA A 335 -4.71 -16.58 -18.74
C ALA A 335 -3.95 -17.65 -17.93
N PRO A 336 -2.60 -17.71 -17.87
CA PRO A 336 -1.90 -18.73 -17.10
C PRO A 336 -2.26 -18.77 -15.61
N ALA A 337 -2.68 -17.62 -15.05
CA ALA A 337 -3.09 -17.49 -13.66
C ALA A 337 -4.62 -17.32 -13.49
N LEU A 338 -5.40 -17.43 -14.57
CA LEU A 338 -6.83 -17.09 -14.60
C LEU A 338 -7.09 -15.71 -13.98
N ALA A 339 -6.30 -14.72 -14.40
CA ALA A 339 -6.25 -13.44 -13.70
C ALA A 339 -6.44 -12.24 -14.63
N PHE A 340 -7.05 -11.18 -14.11
CA PHE A 340 -6.89 -9.84 -14.63
C PHE A 340 -5.96 -9.06 -13.70
N LYS A 341 -5.16 -8.16 -14.27
CA LYS A 341 -4.33 -7.25 -13.49
C LYS A 341 -4.39 -5.84 -14.05
N VAL A 342 -4.30 -4.87 -13.16
CA VAL A 342 -4.12 -3.46 -13.49
C VAL A 342 -3.05 -2.86 -12.59
N THR A 343 -2.24 -1.98 -13.14
CA THR A 343 -1.23 -1.21 -12.39
C THR A 343 -1.42 0.27 -12.69
N ILE A 344 -1.44 1.06 -11.62
CA ILE A 344 -1.60 2.51 -11.65
C ILE A 344 -0.47 3.18 -10.85
N PRO A 345 -0.20 4.47 -11.08
CA PRO A 345 0.65 5.26 -10.21
C PRO A 345 0.06 5.31 -8.81
N ARG A 346 0.94 5.41 -7.82
CA ARG A 346 0.54 5.67 -6.44
C ARG A 346 0.15 7.14 -6.32
N PHE A 347 -1.14 7.40 -6.15
CA PHE A 347 -1.69 8.74 -5.95
C PHE A 347 -2.02 9.02 -4.48
N ARG A 348 -1.87 10.28 -4.09
CA ARG A 348 -2.29 10.86 -2.80
C ARG A 348 -2.90 12.22 -3.08
N ALA A 349 -4.19 12.39 -2.75
CA ALA A 349 -4.92 13.64 -3.02
C ALA A 349 -4.72 14.19 -4.45
N GLY A 350 -4.78 13.29 -5.44
CA GLY A 350 -4.62 13.63 -6.87
C GLY A 350 -3.17 13.89 -7.32
N LYS A 351 -2.17 13.69 -6.47
CA LYS A 351 -0.75 13.87 -6.81
C LYS A 351 0.00 12.55 -6.72
N MET A 352 0.93 12.30 -7.64
CA MET A 352 1.82 11.14 -7.53
C MET A 352 2.67 11.24 -6.25
N ALA A 353 2.82 10.11 -5.57
CA ALA A 353 3.63 10.01 -4.37
C ALA A 353 4.35 8.67 -4.29
N SER A 354 5.43 8.62 -3.52
CA SER A 354 6.12 7.37 -3.21
C SER A 354 5.52 6.71 -1.98
N ALA A 355 5.60 5.39 -1.90
CA ALA A 355 5.31 4.63 -0.69
C ALA A 355 6.08 5.19 0.51
N GLY A 356 5.35 5.49 1.59
CA GLY A 356 5.91 5.92 2.87
C GLY A 356 6.14 7.43 3.02
N SER A 357 5.76 8.26 2.03
CA SER A 357 5.86 9.72 2.14
C SER A 357 4.96 10.31 3.24
N PHE A 358 5.10 11.61 3.51
CA PHE A 358 4.14 12.36 4.34
C PHE A 358 2.71 12.08 3.93
N MET A 359 1.83 11.94 4.92
CA MET A 359 0.43 11.58 4.75
C MET A 359 0.18 10.20 4.14
N GLU A 360 1.14 9.28 4.02
CA GLU A 360 0.86 7.89 3.61
C GLU A 360 -0.03 7.14 4.62
N ASN A 361 -1.05 6.43 4.14
CA ASN A 361 -2.00 5.68 4.98
C ASN A 361 -2.13 4.19 4.60
N ASP A 362 -1.50 3.75 3.50
CA ASP A 362 -1.42 2.36 3.08
C ASP A 362 -0.08 2.12 2.37
N ILE A 363 0.99 2.07 3.16
CA ILE A 363 2.37 1.92 2.67
C ILE A 363 2.56 0.66 1.82
N HIS A 364 1.77 -0.38 2.09
CA HIS A 364 1.82 -1.65 1.36
C HIS A 364 0.87 -1.68 0.15
N GLY A 365 0.00 -0.67 -0.01
CA GLY A 365 -1.04 -0.65 -1.05
C GLY A 365 -1.98 -1.84 -0.93
N SER A 366 -2.33 -2.27 0.29
CA SER A 366 -3.07 -3.51 0.55
C SER A 366 -4.59 -3.40 0.36
N GLN A 367 -5.15 -2.18 0.41
CA GLN A 367 -6.60 -1.94 0.42
C GLN A 367 -7.07 -1.11 -0.80
N GLN A 368 -6.26 -1.08 -1.87
CA GLN A 368 -6.51 -0.25 -3.06
C GLN A 368 -7.36 -0.97 -4.12
N HIS A 369 -7.74 -2.23 -3.89
CA HIS A 369 -8.55 -3.03 -4.80
C HIS A 369 -10.07 -2.85 -4.63
N LEU A 370 -10.52 -2.11 -3.61
CA LEU A 370 -11.94 -2.01 -3.25
C LEU A 370 -12.81 -1.43 -4.38
N GLY A 371 -12.28 -0.49 -5.16
CA GLY A 371 -12.97 0.04 -6.33
C GLY A 371 -13.39 -1.05 -7.32
N LEU A 372 -12.49 -2.01 -7.59
CA LEU A 372 -12.78 -3.17 -8.42
C LEU A 372 -13.73 -4.16 -7.72
N SER A 373 -13.59 -4.32 -6.39
CA SER A 373 -14.36 -5.33 -5.64
C SER A 373 -15.87 -5.12 -5.73
N VAL A 374 -16.30 -3.86 -5.77
CA VAL A 374 -17.72 -3.48 -5.77
C VAL A 374 -18.30 -3.27 -7.16
N MET A 375 -17.52 -3.47 -8.23
CA MET A 375 -18.02 -3.38 -9.61
C MET A 375 -19.16 -4.36 -9.81
N LYS A 376 -20.31 -3.86 -10.27
CA LYS A 376 -21.50 -4.68 -10.50
C LYS A 376 -21.35 -5.55 -11.75
N LEU A 377 -21.80 -6.80 -11.66
CA LEU A 377 -21.79 -7.73 -12.78
C LEU A 377 -22.89 -7.37 -13.79
N PRO A 378 -22.63 -7.50 -15.10
CA PRO A 378 -23.68 -7.52 -16.11
C PRO A 378 -24.68 -8.65 -15.83
N LEU A 379 -25.96 -8.40 -16.15
CA LEU A 379 -27.01 -9.40 -16.01
C LEU A 379 -26.66 -10.68 -16.81
N GLY A 380 -26.72 -11.82 -16.13
CA GLY A 380 -26.50 -13.14 -16.74
C GLY A 380 -25.05 -13.50 -17.01
N LEU A 381 -24.06 -12.77 -16.47
CA LEU A 381 -22.64 -13.04 -16.72
C LEU A 381 -22.21 -14.45 -16.29
N VAL A 382 -22.74 -14.94 -15.17
CA VAL A 382 -22.33 -16.22 -14.54
C VAL A 382 -23.55 -17.08 -14.16
N SER A 383 -24.69 -16.83 -14.81
CA SER A 383 -25.96 -17.53 -14.58
C SER A 383 -26.06 -18.86 -15.31
#